data_AF-A0A9P8MSP3-F1
#
_entry.id   AF-A0A9P8MSP3-F1
#
_cell.length_a   1.000
_cell.length_b   1.000
_cell.length_c   1.000
_cell.angle_alpha   90.00
_cell.angle_beta   90.00
_cell.angle_gamma   90.00
#
_symmetry.space_group_name_H-M   'P 1'
#
loop_
_entity.id
_entity.type
_entity.pdbx_description
1 polymer ?
#
loop_
_entity_poly.entity_id
_entity_poly.type
_entity_poly.pdbx_seq_one_letter_code
_entity_poly.pdbx_strand_id
1 'polypeptide(L)'
;MPFRDTAETFCNLISVSKSSSGYQEILFEMYKIMFLNEVELRKRMFRRKKGQFLVPGPNYQWCIDGHEKLRVYGFEIYAAIDAYSRNIIWFYLGHSATTALSVLKQYLAACDAYGFRPWYLQADRGSETPLVAAAHWNFVLTTDGRVEWHEQVFQQGRRLKDSYKAAPSTKNVKIESWWERMLHVSSRQWVDYFGELARDGDFDGDMLEDQIAIYAVFEDILRQELFDFVEAWNLHRIRLQKNRPHVVHGQPWMNYHYPDPDKACNWGIPIDRSVLHEMGRPLVDIDISTCLEPETKDWCHKTLLKMGYDQVVLGSRQDPDKLRPFKPYTGVPTAKRQLGALLNIKHYLSGQIEPEKKSLRWAISRATIG
;
A
#
# COMPACT_ATOMS: atom_id res chain seq x y z
N MET A 1 -21.23 8.26 30.38
CA MET A 1 -22.26 8.56 29.35
C MET A 1 -21.61 8.40 27.99
N PRO A 2 -21.99 7.42 27.16
CA PRO A 2 -21.34 7.23 25.86
C PRO A 2 -22.05 8.04 24.77
N PHE A 3 -21.32 9.03 24.28
CA PHE A 3 -21.16 9.45 22.88
C PHE A 3 -22.30 9.08 21.89
N ARG A 4 -23.29 9.97 21.77
CA ARG A 4 -24.13 10.11 20.56
C ARG A 4 -23.65 11.25 19.63
N ASP A 5 -22.67 12.06 20.04
CA ASP A 5 -22.35 13.33 19.36
C ASP A 5 -21.10 13.30 18.44
N THR A 6 -20.48 12.13 18.21
CA THR A 6 -19.31 12.04 17.31
C THR A 6 -19.67 12.00 15.83
N ALA A 7 -20.90 11.62 15.47
CA ALA A 7 -21.34 11.57 14.07
C ALA A 7 -21.49 12.97 13.45
N GLU A 8 -22.04 13.95 14.18
CA GLU A 8 -22.16 15.34 13.71
C GLU A 8 -20.81 16.05 13.60
N THR A 9 -19.88 15.72 14.49
CA THR A 9 -18.51 16.25 14.43
C THR A 9 -17.76 15.73 13.19
N PHE A 10 -18.07 14.50 12.75
CA PHE A 10 -17.50 13.89 11.55
C PHE A 10 -18.03 14.53 10.26
N CYS A 11 -19.32 14.89 10.21
CA CYS A 11 -19.93 15.56 9.07
C CYS A 11 -19.45 17.02 8.89
N ASN A 12 -19.18 17.74 10.00
CA ASN A 12 -18.75 19.15 9.94
C ASN A 12 -17.28 19.34 9.51
N LEU A 13 -16.45 18.29 9.59
CA LEU A 13 -15.07 18.32 9.08
C LEU A 13 -14.99 18.19 7.56
N ILE A 14 -16.05 17.68 6.91
CA ILE A 14 -16.14 17.49 5.47
C ILE A 14 -16.43 18.83 4.76
N SER A 15 -17.04 19.80 5.43
CA SER A 15 -17.56 21.04 4.82
C SER A 15 -16.61 22.24 4.83
N VAL A 16 -15.40 22.16 5.42
CA VAL A 16 -14.49 23.32 5.58
C VAL A 16 -13.14 23.15 4.86
N SER A 17 -13.07 22.34 3.80
CA SER A 17 -11.84 22.16 3.00
C SER A 17 -11.87 22.90 1.66
N LYS A 18 -12.00 24.22 1.68
CA LYS A 18 -11.68 25.08 0.52
C LYS A 18 -11.03 26.40 0.95
N SER A 19 -9.68 26.43 1.02
CA SER A 19 -8.80 27.50 0.50
C SER A 19 -7.46 27.68 1.24
N SER A 20 -6.39 27.57 0.43
CA SER A 20 -4.98 28.01 0.48
C SER A 20 -4.26 28.45 1.77
N SER A 21 -3.16 27.72 2.06
CA SER A 21 -1.79 28.12 2.47
C SER A 21 -1.49 29.03 3.67
N GLY A 22 -2.42 29.83 4.20
CA GLY A 22 -2.15 30.70 5.37
C GLY A 22 -2.48 30.07 6.74
N TYR A 23 -3.31 29.02 6.75
CA TYR A 23 -3.83 28.43 7.99
C TYR A 23 -2.78 27.65 8.80
N GLN A 24 -1.74 27.12 8.15
CA GLN A 24 -0.75 26.29 8.82
C GLN A 24 0.16 27.08 9.76
N GLU A 25 0.54 28.31 9.40
CA GLU A 25 1.36 29.16 10.27
C GLU A 25 0.59 29.66 11.48
N ILE A 26 -0.68 30.04 11.30
CA ILE A 26 -1.55 30.49 12.38
C ILE A 26 -1.84 29.34 13.35
N LEU A 27 -2.17 28.14 12.84
CA LEU A 27 -2.36 26.95 13.67
C LEU A 27 -1.06 26.53 14.39
N PHE A 28 0.11 26.76 13.78
CA PHE A 28 1.40 26.46 14.38
C PHE A 28 1.78 27.46 15.48
N GLU A 29 1.49 28.74 15.32
CA GLU A 29 1.66 29.75 16.39
C GLU A 29 0.67 29.52 17.53
N MET A 30 -0.59 29.20 17.23
CA MET A 30 -1.56 28.78 18.25
C MET A 30 -1.11 27.51 18.97
N TYR A 31 -0.56 26.53 18.26
CA TYR A 31 0.01 25.31 18.85
C TYR A 31 1.18 25.63 19.81
N LYS A 32 2.07 26.57 19.46
CA LYS A 32 3.17 26.99 20.34
C LYS A 32 2.68 27.62 21.63
N ILE A 33 1.61 28.42 21.56
CA ILE A 33 1.00 29.10 22.71
C ILE A 33 0.24 28.09 23.59
N MET A 34 -0.54 27.19 22.99
CA MET A 34 -1.39 26.23 23.70
C MET A 34 -0.59 25.07 24.33
N PHE A 35 0.55 24.70 23.74
CA PHE A 35 1.36 23.55 24.16
C PHE A 35 2.82 23.94 24.47
N LEU A 36 3.02 25.05 25.20
CA LEU A 36 4.35 25.57 25.56
C LEU A 36 5.29 24.49 26.13
N ASN A 37 4.77 23.66 27.04
CA ASN A 37 5.54 22.57 27.65
C ASN A 37 5.95 21.49 26.63
N GLU A 38 5.13 21.20 25.61
CA GLU A 38 5.48 20.24 24.56
C GLU A 38 6.55 20.79 23.61
N VAL A 39 6.53 22.09 23.33
CA VAL A 39 7.56 22.78 22.54
C VAL A 39 8.89 22.82 23.29
N GLU A 40 8.87 23.10 24.60
CA GLU A 40 10.06 23.10 25.47
C GLU A 40 10.67 21.68 25.58
N LEU A 41 9.81 20.65 25.69
CA LEU A 41 10.21 19.25 25.67
C LEU A 41 10.81 18.83 24.31
N ARG A 42 10.28 19.32 23.18
CA ARG A 42 10.86 19.09 21.84
C ARG A 42 12.24 19.73 21.69
N LYS A 43 12.44 20.96 22.18
CA LYS A 43 13.75 21.63 22.20
C LYS A 43 14.78 20.82 23.03
N ARG A 44 14.36 20.22 24.14
CA ARG A 44 15.19 19.29 24.93
C ARG A 44 15.43 17.96 24.21
N MET A 45 14.46 17.45 23.44
CA MET A 45 14.60 16.20 22.66
C MET A 45 15.55 16.34 21.45
N PHE A 46 15.69 17.53 20.86
CA PHE A 46 16.68 17.80 19.81
C PHE A 46 18.14 17.75 20.30
N ARG A 47 18.37 17.73 21.63
CA ARG A 47 19.70 17.52 22.22
C ARG A 47 20.06 16.04 22.43
N ARG A 48 19.21 15.08 22.03
CA ARG A 48 19.63 13.68 21.95
C ARG A 48 20.56 13.51 20.74
N LYS A 49 21.82 13.14 20.99
CA LYS A 49 22.74 12.63 19.96
C LYS A 49 21.98 11.63 19.07
N LYS A 50 22.10 11.72 17.74
CA LYS A 50 21.55 10.74 16.77
C LYS A 50 21.94 9.31 17.20
N GLY A 51 21.06 8.68 17.97
CA GLY A 51 21.17 7.31 18.45
C GLY A 51 20.47 6.40 17.45
N GLN A 52 21.16 5.34 17.06
CA GLN A 52 20.79 4.38 16.03
C GLN A 52 19.44 3.71 16.39
N PHE A 53 18.49 3.66 15.45
CA PHE A 53 17.19 3.00 15.64
C PHE A 53 17.39 1.50 15.89
N LEU A 54 17.26 1.04 17.14
CA LEU A 54 17.16 -0.37 17.47
C LEU A 54 15.68 -0.74 17.54
N VAL A 55 15.21 -1.55 16.60
CA VAL A 55 13.88 -2.16 16.64
C VAL A 55 14.06 -3.51 17.37
N PRO A 56 13.37 -3.76 18.50
CA PRO A 56 13.65 -4.89 19.40
C PRO A 56 13.18 -6.26 18.87
N GLY A 57 12.40 -6.30 17.79
CA GLY A 57 11.92 -7.53 17.21
C GLY A 57 10.78 -7.30 16.21
N PRO A 58 10.27 -8.38 15.59
CA PRO A 58 9.17 -8.27 14.64
C PRO A 58 7.90 -7.74 15.31
N ASN A 59 7.06 -7.09 14.51
CA ASN A 59 5.80 -6.45 14.92
C ASN A 59 5.97 -5.26 15.87
N TYR A 60 7.20 -4.87 16.22
CA TYR A 60 7.40 -3.67 17.02
C TYR A 60 7.03 -2.42 16.23
N GLN A 61 7.31 -2.42 14.92
CA GLN A 61 6.98 -1.31 14.06
C GLN A 61 6.71 -1.78 12.63
N TRP A 62 5.50 -1.56 12.16
CA TRP A 62 5.16 -1.63 10.74
C TRP A 62 5.23 -0.22 10.14
N CYS A 63 6.00 -0.10 9.06
CA CYS A 63 6.08 1.12 8.25
C CYS A 63 5.19 0.93 7.02
N ILE A 64 4.26 1.85 6.81
CA ILE A 64 3.36 1.84 5.64
C ILE A 64 3.66 3.05 4.76
N ASP A 65 3.48 2.89 3.45
CA ASP A 65 3.74 3.93 2.47
C ASP A 65 3.13 3.59 1.11
N GLY A 66 2.84 4.64 0.33
CA GLY A 66 2.38 4.56 -1.05
C GLY A 66 3.50 4.87 -2.03
N HIS A 67 3.44 4.30 -3.22
CA HIS A 67 4.42 4.53 -4.27
C HIS A 67 3.77 4.98 -5.57
N GLU A 68 4.17 6.15 -6.06
CA GLU A 68 3.41 6.90 -7.06
C GLU A 68 3.91 6.78 -8.51
N LYS A 69 5.02 6.11 -8.81
CA LYS A 69 5.59 6.19 -10.19
C LYS A 69 4.70 5.63 -11.30
N LEU A 70 3.77 4.73 -10.98
CA LEU A 70 2.81 4.21 -11.96
C LEU A 70 1.45 4.92 -11.89
N ARG A 71 1.29 5.88 -10.97
CA ARG A 71 0.02 6.59 -10.73
C ARG A 71 -0.44 7.35 -11.98
N VAL A 72 0.51 7.90 -12.74
CA VAL A 72 0.23 8.57 -14.02
C VAL A 72 -0.35 7.64 -15.10
N TYR A 73 -0.23 6.32 -14.91
CA TYR A 73 -0.79 5.28 -15.79
C TYR A 73 -1.99 4.56 -15.16
N GLY A 74 -2.53 5.09 -14.06
CA GLY A 74 -3.68 4.54 -13.35
C GLY A 74 -3.36 3.46 -12.31
N PHE A 75 -2.09 3.12 -12.07
CA PHE A 75 -1.72 2.13 -11.07
C PHE A 75 -1.11 2.77 -9.83
N GLU A 76 -1.76 2.58 -8.70
CA GLU A 76 -1.26 2.95 -7.39
C GLU A 76 -0.80 1.73 -6.62
N ILE A 77 0.29 1.89 -5.88
CA ILE A 77 0.89 0.82 -5.09
C ILE A 77 0.95 1.26 -3.64
N TYR A 78 0.59 0.36 -2.71
CA TYR A 78 0.73 0.59 -1.28
C TYR A 78 1.31 -0.65 -0.59
N ALA A 79 2.13 -0.48 0.43
CA ALA A 79 2.75 -1.61 1.11
C ALA A 79 2.99 -1.34 2.59
N ALA A 80 3.21 -2.42 3.33
CA ALA A 80 3.70 -2.39 4.70
C ALA A 80 4.92 -3.28 4.86
N ILE A 81 5.93 -2.76 5.56
CA ILE A 81 7.16 -3.48 5.90
C ILE A 81 7.37 -3.50 7.41
N ASP A 82 7.75 -4.64 7.95
CA ASP A 82 8.22 -4.74 9.33
C ASP A 82 9.64 -4.19 9.45
N ALA A 83 9.83 -3.21 10.33
CA ALA A 83 11.08 -2.46 10.41
C ALA A 83 12.27 -3.27 10.96
N TYR A 84 12.00 -4.35 11.70
CA TYR A 84 13.01 -5.27 12.25
C TYR A 84 13.50 -6.26 11.18
N SER A 85 12.58 -7.10 10.71
CA SER A 85 12.84 -8.24 9.83
C SER A 85 13.05 -7.82 8.37
N ARG A 86 12.47 -6.68 7.97
CA ARG A 86 12.26 -6.26 6.56
C ARG A 86 11.30 -7.15 5.78
N ASN A 87 10.49 -7.95 6.47
CA ASN A 87 9.43 -8.72 5.84
C ASN A 87 8.32 -7.78 5.36
N ILE A 88 7.86 -7.96 4.12
CA ILE A 88 6.69 -7.27 3.60
C ILE A 88 5.46 -7.94 4.20
N ILE A 89 4.69 -7.17 4.97
CA ILE A 89 3.51 -7.63 5.70
C ILE A 89 2.31 -7.71 4.78
N TRP A 90 2.11 -6.68 3.96
CA TRP A 90 1.17 -6.67 2.86
C TRP A 90 1.68 -5.80 1.73
N PHE A 91 1.15 -6.07 0.55
CA PHE A 91 1.41 -5.36 -0.67
C PHE A 91 0.10 -5.23 -1.46
N TYR A 92 -0.11 -4.08 -2.07
CA TYR A 92 -1.35 -3.75 -2.73
C TYR A 92 -1.11 -3.02 -4.05
N LEU A 93 -1.82 -3.42 -5.11
CA LEU A 93 -1.88 -2.72 -6.39
C LEU A 93 -3.34 -2.55 -6.84
N GLY A 94 -3.73 -1.31 -7.11
CA GLY A 94 -5.05 -0.93 -7.59
C GLY A 94 -5.09 0.49 -8.13
N HIS A 95 -6.24 0.95 -8.61
CA HIS A 95 -6.42 2.30 -9.17
C HIS A 95 -6.64 3.39 -8.10
N SER A 96 -6.97 2.99 -6.87
CA SER A 96 -7.27 3.88 -5.73
C SER A 96 -6.61 3.38 -4.43
N ALA A 97 -5.47 2.71 -4.56
CA ALA A 97 -4.73 2.07 -3.47
C ALA A 97 -4.29 3.04 -2.36
N THR A 98 -4.16 4.32 -2.67
CA THR A 98 -3.71 5.39 -1.77
C THR A 98 -4.85 6.25 -1.23
N THR A 99 -6.12 5.84 -1.34
CA THR A 99 -7.22 6.55 -0.67
C THR A 99 -7.29 6.18 0.80
N ALA A 100 -7.83 7.09 1.64
CA ALA A 100 -7.93 6.83 3.08
C ALA A 100 -8.77 5.57 3.42
N LEU A 101 -9.83 5.32 2.64
CA LEU A 101 -10.68 4.13 2.79
C LEU A 101 -9.95 2.86 2.33
N SER A 102 -9.19 2.94 1.23
CA SER A 102 -8.42 1.80 0.73
C SER A 102 -7.31 1.40 1.70
N VAL A 103 -6.51 2.36 2.17
CA VAL A 103 -5.44 2.10 3.14
C VAL A 103 -6.00 1.54 4.46
N LEU A 104 -7.15 2.06 4.92
CA LEU A 104 -7.86 1.48 6.06
C LEU A 104 -8.25 0.02 5.79
N LYS A 105 -8.92 -0.27 4.67
CA LYS A 105 -9.38 -1.62 4.33
C LYS A 105 -8.21 -2.61 4.21
N GLN A 106 -7.10 -2.20 3.59
CA GLN A 106 -5.87 -2.98 3.52
C GLN A 106 -5.31 -3.31 4.91
N TYR A 107 -5.21 -2.31 5.79
CA TYR A 107 -4.71 -2.51 7.15
C TYR A 107 -5.60 -3.43 7.99
N LEU A 108 -6.92 -3.27 7.90
CA LEU A 108 -7.87 -4.14 8.61
C LEU A 108 -7.79 -5.58 8.09
N ALA A 109 -7.67 -5.79 6.78
CA ALA A 109 -7.49 -7.11 6.18
C ALA A 109 -6.18 -7.77 6.66
N ALA A 110 -5.09 -7.02 6.77
CA ALA A 110 -3.85 -7.52 7.34
C ALA A 110 -4.03 -7.90 8.82
N CYS A 111 -4.61 -7.02 9.63
CA CYS A 111 -4.88 -7.31 11.04
C CYS A 111 -5.75 -8.56 11.24
N ASP A 112 -6.78 -8.75 10.40
CA ASP A 112 -7.63 -9.93 10.43
C ASP A 112 -6.86 -11.21 10.10
N ALA A 113 -6.08 -11.18 9.01
CA ALA A 113 -5.30 -12.32 8.55
C ALA A 113 -4.25 -12.78 9.58
N TYR A 114 -3.57 -11.83 10.24
CA TYR A 114 -2.58 -12.13 11.26
C TYR A 114 -3.19 -12.36 12.66
N GLY A 115 -4.39 -11.83 12.93
CA GLY A 115 -5.04 -11.86 14.24
C GLY A 115 -4.42 -10.91 15.27
N PHE A 116 -3.51 -10.03 14.86
CA PHE A 116 -2.83 -9.07 15.72
C PHE A 116 -2.51 -7.77 14.98
N ARG A 117 -2.21 -6.73 15.75
CA ARG A 117 -1.68 -5.44 15.29
C ARG A 117 -0.23 -5.25 15.74
N PRO A 118 0.56 -4.38 15.08
CA PRO A 118 1.91 -4.08 15.55
C PRO A 118 1.86 -3.23 16.83
N TRP A 119 2.99 -3.13 17.52
CA TRP A 119 3.15 -2.17 18.62
C TRP A 119 3.10 -0.74 18.10
N TYR A 120 3.94 -0.40 17.11
CA TYR A 120 3.85 0.87 16.40
C TYR A 120 3.38 0.70 14.95
N LEU A 121 2.42 1.52 14.53
CA LEU A 121 2.19 1.80 13.12
C LEU A 121 2.86 3.13 12.76
N GLN A 122 3.68 3.14 11.73
CA GLN A 122 4.35 4.35 11.22
C GLN A 122 3.91 4.61 9.79
N ALA A 123 3.50 5.85 9.52
CA ALA A 123 3.22 6.33 8.18
C ALA A 123 3.69 7.78 8.03
N ASP A 124 3.74 8.23 6.78
CA ASP A 124 3.94 9.64 6.48
C ASP A 124 2.68 10.46 6.79
N ARG A 125 2.79 11.79 6.72
CA ARG A 125 1.65 12.71 6.92
C ARG A 125 0.84 12.88 5.64
N GLY A 126 0.49 11.77 5.00
CA GLY A 126 -0.37 11.74 3.83
C GLY A 126 -1.86 11.82 4.20
N SER A 127 -2.67 12.29 3.27
CA SER A 127 -4.13 12.41 3.43
C SER A 127 -4.85 11.06 3.57
N GLU A 128 -4.18 9.98 3.18
CA GLU A 128 -4.65 8.60 3.25
C GLU A 128 -4.49 7.95 4.63
N THR A 129 -3.63 8.52 5.46
CA THR A 129 -3.23 7.92 6.75
C THR A 129 -4.14 8.20 7.97
N PRO A 130 -5.02 9.23 8.03
CA PRO A 130 -5.79 9.52 9.23
C PRO A 130 -6.73 8.38 9.68
N LEU A 131 -7.39 7.70 8.74
CA LEU A 131 -8.33 6.62 9.07
C LEU A 131 -7.62 5.40 9.63
N VAL A 132 -6.47 5.01 9.06
CA VAL A 132 -5.68 3.89 9.58
C VAL A 132 -5.07 4.22 10.95
N ALA A 133 -4.66 5.47 11.18
CA ALA A 133 -4.20 5.91 12.49
C ALA A 133 -5.30 5.80 13.57
N ALA A 134 -6.53 6.20 13.23
CA ALA A 134 -7.68 6.07 14.11
C ALA A 134 -8.03 4.59 14.39
N ALA A 135 -8.02 3.74 13.37
CA ALA A 135 -8.29 2.30 13.52
C ALA A 135 -7.23 1.60 14.38
N HIS A 136 -5.95 1.91 14.16
CA HIS A 136 -4.87 1.40 14.99
C HIS A 136 -5.02 1.82 16.46
N TRP A 137 -5.42 3.07 16.70
CA TRP A 137 -5.68 3.56 18.05
C TRP A 137 -6.89 2.91 18.71
N ASN A 138 -7.97 2.62 17.97
CA ASN A 138 -9.10 1.86 18.50
C ASN A 138 -8.68 0.47 19.00
N PHE A 139 -7.85 -0.26 18.25
CA PHE A 139 -7.28 -1.53 18.75
C PHE A 139 -6.44 -1.35 20.02
N VAL A 140 -5.72 -0.23 20.16
CA VAL A 140 -4.94 0.06 21.38
C VAL A 140 -5.85 0.30 22.59
N LEU A 141 -7.02 0.92 22.40
CA LEU A 141 -7.95 1.19 23.49
C LEU A 141 -8.67 -0.07 24.01
N THR A 142 -8.86 -1.07 23.14
CA THR A 142 -9.58 -2.30 23.45
C THR A 142 -8.69 -3.48 23.84
N THR A 143 -7.37 -3.31 23.76
CA THR A 143 -6.39 -4.33 24.15
C THR A 143 -5.67 -3.93 25.44
N ASP A 144 -5.08 -4.91 26.13
CA ASP A 144 -4.28 -4.63 27.32
C ASP A 144 -2.95 -3.95 26.97
N GLY A 145 -2.46 -4.09 25.73
CA GLY A 145 -1.24 -3.46 25.25
C GLY A 145 0.02 -4.03 25.91
N ARG A 146 -0.02 -5.31 26.30
CA ARG A 146 1.02 -5.96 27.09
C ARG A 146 1.84 -6.94 26.25
N VAL A 147 3.16 -6.91 26.41
CA VAL A 147 4.09 -7.90 25.86
C VAL A 147 5.04 -8.34 26.96
N GLU A 148 5.30 -9.64 27.08
CA GLU A 148 6.23 -10.20 28.07
C GLU A 148 7.44 -10.81 27.40
N TRP A 149 8.63 -10.47 27.89
CA TRP A 149 9.89 -11.00 27.37
C TRP A 149 10.97 -11.00 28.46
N HIS A 150 11.66 -12.13 28.65
CA HIS A 150 12.65 -12.34 29.71
C HIS A 150 12.18 -11.86 31.10
N GLU A 151 10.99 -12.29 31.52
CA GLU A 151 10.39 -11.94 32.82
C GLU A 151 10.11 -10.43 33.00
N GLN A 152 10.31 -9.62 31.95
CA GLN A 152 9.95 -8.22 31.91
C GLN A 152 8.60 -8.04 31.20
N VAL A 153 7.75 -7.20 31.79
CA VAL A 153 6.46 -6.83 31.23
C VAL A 153 6.57 -5.43 30.61
N PHE A 154 6.31 -5.34 29.32
CA PHE A 154 6.23 -4.10 28.56
C PHE A 154 4.78 -3.69 28.40
N GLN A 155 4.49 -2.43 28.73
CA GLN A 155 3.15 -1.87 28.67
C GLN A 155 3.11 -0.71 27.67
N GLN A 156 2.21 -0.80 26.70
CA GLN A 156 1.99 0.29 25.76
C GLN A 156 1.12 1.39 26.39
N GLY A 157 1.46 2.64 26.08
CA GLY A 157 0.60 3.78 26.40
C GLY A 157 -0.69 3.77 25.57
N ARG A 158 -1.72 4.47 26.06
CA ARG A 158 -3.05 4.51 25.44
C ARG A 158 -3.30 5.74 24.57
N ARG A 159 -2.35 6.67 24.44
CA ARG A 159 -2.52 7.85 23.57
C ARG A 159 -2.13 7.49 22.14
N LEU A 160 -2.69 8.18 21.15
CA LEU A 160 -2.34 7.97 19.74
C LEU A 160 -0.82 8.02 19.50
N LYS A 161 -0.10 8.97 20.12
CA LYS A 161 1.37 9.09 19.98
C LYS A 161 2.17 7.92 20.57
N ASP A 162 1.54 7.09 21.40
CA ASP A 162 2.16 5.94 22.05
C ASP A 162 2.07 4.67 21.17
N SER A 163 1.34 4.73 20.05
CA SER A 163 1.13 3.62 19.11
C SER A 163 1.26 4.01 17.64
N TYR A 164 1.05 5.29 17.29
CA TYR A 164 1.15 5.79 15.93
C TYR A 164 2.28 6.81 15.78
N LYS A 165 3.11 6.62 14.76
CA LYS A 165 4.24 7.50 14.42
C LYS A 165 3.97 8.20 13.09
N ALA A 166 3.55 9.46 13.15
CA ALA A 166 3.51 10.34 11.98
C ALA A 166 4.93 10.88 11.69
N ALA A 167 5.62 10.27 10.74
CA ALA A 167 6.98 10.61 10.36
C ALA A 167 6.99 11.52 9.11
N PRO A 168 8.01 12.38 8.91
CA PRO A 168 8.32 12.90 7.57
C PRO A 168 8.87 11.76 6.70
N SER A 169 8.63 11.82 5.37
CA SER A 169 9.10 10.82 4.39
C SER A 169 10.55 10.38 4.58
N THR A 170 11.45 11.35 4.75
CA THR A 170 12.88 11.12 5.08
C THR A 170 13.19 10.24 6.30
N LYS A 171 12.19 9.89 7.12
CA LYS A 171 12.29 8.99 8.28
C LYS A 171 11.58 7.64 8.06
N ASN A 172 10.87 7.45 6.96
CA ASN A 172 10.31 6.17 6.51
C ASN A 172 11.34 5.35 5.69
N VAL A 173 12.61 5.47 6.05
CA VAL A 173 13.77 4.97 5.31
C VAL A 173 13.67 3.48 4.93
N LYS A 174 13.00 2.65 5.75
CA LYS A 174 12.90 1.20 5.52
C LYS A 174 12.09 0.88 4.27
N ILE A 175 10.91 1.48 4.14
CA ILE A 175 10.02 1.25 3.00
C ILE A 175 10.52 2.01 1.78
N GLU A 176 11.05 3.23 1.93
CA GLU A 176 11.72 3.97 0.84
C GLU A 176 12.90 3.18 0.25
N SER A 177 13.78 2.62 1.08
CA SER A 177 14.89 1.78 0.62
C SER A 177 14.41 0.50 -0.08
N TRP A 178 13.24 0.00 0.30
CA TRP A 178 12.62 -1.16 -0.34
C TRP A 178 12.03 -0.78 -1.70
N TRP A 179 11.32 0.35 -1.78
CA TRP A 179 10.83 0.91 -3.04
C TRP A 179 11.94 1.10 -4.06
N GLU A 180 13.08 1.68 -3.66
CA GLU A 180 14.24 1.80 -4.55
C GLU A 180 14.67 0.44 -5.11
N ARG A 181 14.74 -0.60 -4.28
CA ARG A 181 15.11 -1.95 -4.74
C ARG A 181 14.08 -2.54 -5.70
N MET A 182 12.81 -2.42 -5.36
CA MET A 182 11.68 -2.89 -6.16
C MET A 182 11.64 -2.21 -7.53
N LEU A 183 11.83 -0.89 -7.56
CA LEU A 183 11.99 -0.12 -8.78
C LEU A 183 13.17 -0.59 -9.62
N HIS A 184 14.35 -0.76 -9.00
CA HIS A 184 15.56 -1.18 -9.72
C HIS A 184 15.46 -2.59 -10.31
N VAL A 185 14.65 -3.47 -9.71
CA VAL A 185 14.57 -4.89 -10.07
C VAL A 185 13.39 -5.20 -10.97
N SER A 186 12.21 -4.63 -10.71
CA SER A 186 10.95 -5.07 -11.31
C SER A 186 10.20 -3.92 -11.99
N SER A 187 10.06 -2.75 -11.36
CA SER A 187 9.09 -1.76 -11.84
C SER A 187 9.63 -0.70 -12.80
N ARG A 188 10.97 -0.51 -12.90
CA ARG A 188 11.53 0.48 -13.82
C ARG A 188 11.20 0.18 -15.29
N GLN A 189 11.20 -1.09 -15.68
CA GLN A 189 10.82 -1.49 -17.03
C GLN A 189 9.38 -1.08 -17.37
N TRP A 190 8.46 -1.13 -16.39
CA TRP A 190 7.06 -0.75 -16.57
C TRP A 190 6.88 0.76 -16.64
N VAL A 191 7.63 1.51 -15.82
CA VAL A 191 7.66 2.98 -15.91
C VAL A 191 8.18 3.41 -17.29
N ASP A 192 9.27 2.80 -17.76
CA ASP A 192 9.86 3.14 -19.06
C ASP A 192 8.92 2.74 -20.21
N TYR A 193 8.34 1.53 -20.18
CA TYR A 193 7.42 1.03 -21.19
C TYR A 193 6.12 1.82 -21.28
N PHE A 194 5.45 2.11 -20.17
CA PHE A 194 4.24 2.95 -20.20
C PHE A 194 4.58 4.41 -20.57
N GLY A 195 5.78 4.87 -20.24
CA GLY A 195 6.32 6.14 -20.72
C GLY A 195 6.53 6.18 -22.23
N GLU A 196 6.90 5.07 -22.85
CA GLU A 196 6.95 4.91 -24.31
C GLU A 196 5.55 4.95 -24.91
N LEU A 197 4.58 4.19 -24.37
CA LEU A 197 3.19 4.21 -24.84
C LEU A 197 2.60 5.62 -24.84
N ALA A 198 2.81 6.37 -23.75
CA ALA A 198 2.31 7.74 -23.64
C ALA A 198 2.99 8.70 -24.62
N ARG A 199 4.30 8.52 -24.85
CA ARG A 199 5.07 9.38 -25.77
C ARG A 199 4.69 9.15 -27.23
N ASP A 200 4.39 7.90 -27.58
CA ASP A 200 4.06 7.49 -28.94
C ASP A 200 2.57 7.74 -29.28
N GLY A 201 1.77 8.16 -28.29
CA GLY A 201 0.33 8.43 -28.44
C GLY A 201 -0.56 7.18 -28.32
N ASP A 202 0.02 6.05 -27.93
CA ASP A 202 -0.69 4.79 -27.74
C ASP A 202 -1.49 4.75 -26.43
N PHE A 203 -1.13 5.57 -25.44
CA PHE A 203 -1.82 5.72 -24.16
C PHE A 203 -2.03 7.20 -23.78
N ASP A 204 -3.27 7.56 -23.46
CA ASP A 204 -3.65 8.82 -22.83
C ASP A 204 -4.36 8.55 -21.50
N GLY A 205 -3.77 9.02 -20.40
CA GLY A 205 -4.30 8.83 -19.05
C GLY A 205 -5.63 9.53 -18.79
N ASP A 206 -6.02 10.50 -19.63
CA ASP A 206 -7.31 11.19 -19.53
C ASP A 206 -8.42 10.49 -20.35
N MET A 207 -8.06 9.51 -21.20
CA MET A 207 -9.01 8.75 -22.00
C MET A 207 -9.49 7.49 -21.28
N LEU A 208 -10.81 7.36 -21.14
CA LEU A 208 -11.43 6.22 -20.45
C LEU A 208 -11.16 4.89 -21.17
N GLU A 209 -11.15 4.90 -22.51
CA GLU A 209 -10.83 3.73 -23.33
C GLU A 209 -9.42 3.21 -23.06
N ASP A 210 -8.47 4.11 -22.87
CA ASP A 210 -7.06 3.81 -22.62
C ASP A 210 -6.86 3.32 -21.19
N GLN A 211 -7.55 3.94 -20.22
CA GLN A 211 -7.60 3.45 -18.84
C GLN A 211 -8.17 2.02 -18.77
N ILE A 212 -9.28 1.74 -19.47
CA ILE A 212 -9.85 0.39 -19.50
C ILE A 212 -8.87 -0.60 -20.16
N ALA A 213 -8.27 -0.22 -21.29
CA ALA A 213 -7.34 -1.07 -22.01
C ALA A 213 -6.08 -1.39 -21.19
N ILE A 214 -5.51 -0.40 -20.47
CA ILE A 214 -4.32 -0.61 -19.67
C ILE A 214 -4.60 -1.53 -18.47
N TYR A 215 -5.75 -1.39 -17.80
CA TYR A 215 -6.14 -2.31 -16.73
C TYR A 215 -6.40 -3.72 -17.26
N ALA A 216 -7.14 -3.85 -18.36
CA ALA A 216 -7.49 -5.14 -18.94
C ALA A 216 -6.26 -5.97 -19.36
N VAL A 217 -5.18 -5.31 -19.80
CA VAL A 217 -3.97 -6.00 -20.28
C VAL A 217 -2.93 -6.15 -19.17
N PHE A 218 -2.74 -5.15 -18.33
CA PHE A 218 -1.56 -5.07 -17.44
C PHE A 218 -1.87 -5.26 -15.96
N GLU A 219 -3.12 -5.15 -15.49
CA GLU A 219 -3.45 -5.29 -14.07
C GLU A 219 -2.96 -6.64 -13.51
N ASP A 220 -3.36 -7.76 -14.13
CA ASP A 220 -3.01 -9.10 -13.64
C ASP A 220 -1.52 -9.42 -13.82
N ILE A 221 -0.90 -8.88 -14.88
CA ILE A 221 0.54 -9.02 -15.13
C ILE A 221 1.34 -8.31 -14.04
N LEU A 222 1.02 -7.04 -13.77
CA LEU A 222 1.67 -6.26 -12.73
C LEU A 222 1.45 -6.89 -11.35
N ARG A 223 0.22 -7.31 -11.02
CA ARG A 223 -0.05 -7.98 -9.74
C ARG A 223 0.80 -9.24 -9.56
N GLN A 224 0.89 -10.08 -10.58
CA GLN A 224 1.67 -11.31 -10.49
C GLN A 224 3.17 -11.01 -10.35
N GLU A 225 3.73 -10.13 -11.17
CA GLU A 225 5.16 -9.81 -11.10
C GLU A 225 5.56 -9.16 -9.78
N LEU A 226 4.69 -8.31 -9.24
CA LEU A 226 4.91 -7.66 -7.95
C LEU A 226 4.77 -8.65 -6.79
N PHE A 227 3.83 -9.58 -6.88
CA PHE A 227 3.70 -10.68 -5.92
C PHE A 227 4.96 -11.56 -5.92
N ASP A 228 5.41 -12.00 -7.09
CA ASP A 228 6.63 -12.81 -7.25
C ASP A 228 7.86 -12.06 -6.69
N PHE A 229 7.93 -10.74 -6.91
CA PHE A 229 8.98 -9.91 -6.31
C PHE A 229 8.90 -9.89 -4.78
N VAL A 230 7.71 -9.75 -4.20
CA VAL A 230 7.51 -9.76 -2.74
C VAL A 230 7.89 -11.12 -2.14
N GLU A 231 7.53 -12.23 -2.78
CA GLU A 231 7.96 -13.58 -2.34
C GLU A 231 9.48 -13.73 -2.40
N ALA A 232 10.08 -13.36 -3.53
CA ALA A 232 11.54 -13.39 -3.69
C ALA A 232 12.24 -12.49 -2.67
N TRP A 233 11.68 -11.31 -2.38
CA TRP A 233 12.15 -10.42 -1.34
C TRP A 233 12.04 -11.07 0.03
N ASN A 234 10.91 -11.64 0.42
CA ASN A 234 10.77 -12.21 1.76
C ASN A 234 11.71 -13.42 1.96
N LEU A 235 12.11 -14.11 0.89
CA LEU A 235 13.05 -15.23 0.92
C LEU A 235 14.53 -14.86 0.67
N HIS A 236 14.84 -13.64 0.24
CA HIS A 236 16.23 -13.25 -0.07
C HIS A 236 17.08 -13.22 1.20
N ARG A 237 18.35 -13.62 1.10
CA ARG A 237 19.25 -13.60 2.26
C ARG A 237 19.96 -12.25 2.38
N ILE A 238 19.66 -11.52 3.44
CA ILE A 238 20.41 -10.34 3.84
C ILE A 238 21.75 -10.78 4.45
N ARG A 239 22.85 -10.29 3.88
CA ARG A 239 24.21 -10.53 4.39
C ARG A 239 24.48 -9.78 5.70
N LEU A 240 25.25 -10.41 6.57
CA LEU A 240 25.76 -9.79 7.79
C LEU A 240 26.63 -8.57 7.47
N GLN A 241 26.33 -7.43 8.09
CA GLN A 241 27.10 -6.19 7.95
C GLN A 241 27.76 -5.84 9.28
N LYS A 242 29.06 -6.13 9.42
CA LYS A 242 29.81 -5.94 10.69
C LYS A 242 29.72 -4.51 11.24
N ASN A 243 29.66 -3.50 10.37
CA ASN A 243 29.61 -2.09 10.73
C ASN A 243 28.17 -1.57 10.97
N ARG A 244 27.16 -2.43 10.85
CA ARG A 244 25.75 -2.08 11.05
C ARG A 244 25.06 -3.12 11.94
N PRO A 245 25.37 -3.17 13.24
CA PRO A 245 24.84 -4.19 14.16
C PRO A 245 23.32 -4.16 14.31
N HIS A 246 22.68 -3.02 14.03
CA HIS A 246 21.22 -2.85 14.04
C HIS A 246 20.52 -3.44 12.80
N VAL A 247 21.27 -3.92 11.81
CA VAL A 247 20.72 -4.52 10.59
C VAL A 247 20.63 -6.03 10.80
N VAL A 248 19.41 -6.52 11.00
CA VAL A 248 19.13 -7.96 11.11
C VAL A 248 19.49 -8.64 9.78
N HIS A 249 20.33 -9.65 9.86
CA HIS A 249 20.79 -10.48 8.74
C HIS A 249 19.96 -11.76 8.67
N GLY A 250 20.06 -12.52 7.58
CA GLY A 250 19.18 -13.68 7.34
C GLY A 250 18.05 -13.36 6.35
N GLN A 251 17.09 -14.26 6.23
CA GLN A 251 15.93 -14.07 5.35
C GLN A 251 14.86 -13.26 6.07
N PRO A 252 14.26 -12.23 5.45
CA PRO A 252 13.19 -11.45 6.08
C PRO A 252 12.06 -12.31 6.65
N TRP A 253 11.60 -13.30 5.89
CA TRP A 253 10.56 -14.24 6.33
C TRP A 253 10.95 -15.01 7.59
N MET A 254 12.17 -15.57 7.62
CA MET A 254 12.69 -16.28 8.80
C MET A 254 12.83 -15.33 10.00
N ASN A 255 13.34 -14.11 9.78
CA ASN A 255 13.51 -13.11 10.84
C ASN A 255 12.18 -12.62 11.42
N TYR A 256 11.09 -12.73 10.66
CA TYR A 256 9.75 -12.34 11.08
C TYR A 256 9.02 -13.48 11.80
N HIS A 257 8.99 -14.68 11.21
CA HIS A 257 8.24 -15.83 11.73
C HIS A 257 9.00 -16.65 12.78
N TYR A 258 10.32 -16.66 12.72
CA TYR A 258 11.20 -17.44 13.60
C TYR A 258 12.36 -16.57 14.12
N PRO A 259 12.08 -15.44 14.79
CA PRO A 259 13.13 -14.63 15.39
C PRO A 259 13.87 -15.44 16.47
N ASP A 260 15.16 -15.16 16.65
CA ASP A 260 15.94 -15.74 17.75
C ASP A 260 15.36 -15.25 19.10
N PRO A 261 14.80 -16.15 19.93
CA PRO A 261 14.05 -15.77 21.13
C PRO A 261 14.92 -15.10 22.19
N ASP A 262 16.23 -15.35 22.19
CA ASP A 262 17.20 -14.73 23.10
C ASP A 262 17.56 -13.30 22.67
N LYS A 263 17.27 -12.93 21.41
CA LYS A 263 17.67 -11.65 20.82
C LYS A 263 16.51 -10.76 20.41
N ALA A 264 15.32 -11.33 20.20
CA ALA A 264 14.17 -10.59 19.73
C ALA A 264 12.85 -11.16 20.25
N CYS A 265 11.98 -10.25 20.67
CA CYS A 265 10.62 -10.55 21.04
C CYS A 265 9.67 -10.30 19.86
N ASN A 266 8.60 -11.07 19.76
CA ASN A 266 7.46 -10.69 18.91
C ASN A 266 6.59 -9.68 19.67
N TRP A 267 6.33 -8.52 19.06
CA TRP A 267 5.58 -7.41 19.66
C TRP A 267 4.15 -7.29 19.12
N GLY A 268 3.64 -8.33 18.45
CA GLY A 268 2.26 -8.38 17.97
C GLY A 268 1.30 -8.42 19.14
N ILE A 269 0.29 -7.55 19.12
CA ILE A 269 -0.75 -7.49 20.15
C ILE A 269 -2.06 -8.01 19.55
N PRO A 270 -2.68 -9.05 20.12
CA PRO A 270 -3.94 -9.59 19.62
C PRO A 270 -4.99 -8.49 19.46
N ILE A 271 -5.74 -8.53 18.37
CA ILE A 271 -6.84 -7.57 18.15
C ILE A 271 -8.15 -8.08 18.75
N ASP A 272 -9.02 -7.14 19.12
CA ASP A 272 -10.42 -7.44 19.37
C ASP A 272 -11.16 -7.59 18.03
N ARG A 273 -11.64 -8.81 17.75
CA ARG A 273 -12.36 -9.13 16.51
C ARG A 273 -13.71 -8.41 16.40
N SER A 274 -14.35 -8.06 17.51
CA SER A 274 -15.61 -7.29 17.46
C SER A 274 -15.37 -5.88 16.94
N VAL A 275 -14.31 -5.22 17.42
CA VAL A 275 -13.88 -3.89 16.98
C VAL A 275 -13.43 -3.91 15.52
N LEU A 276 -12.70 -4.95 15.11
CA LEU A 276 -12.35 -5.18 13.70
C LEU A 276 -13.61 -5.21 12.82
N HIS A 277 -14.61 -6.01 13.19
CA HIS A 277 -15.86 -6.14 12.42
C HIS A 277 -16.65 -4.83 12.38
N GLU A 278 -16.72 -4.09 13.50
CA GLU A 278 -17.36 -2.77 13.54
C GLU A 278 -16.69 -1.76 12.61
N MET A 279 -15.36 -1.68 12.62
CA MET A 279 -14.59 -0.81 11.73
C MET A 279 -14.65 -1.26 10.27
N GLY A 280 -14.79 -2.56 10.02
CA GLY A 280 -14.90 -3.14 8.68
C GLY A 280 -16.28 -2.97 8.02
N ARG A 281 -17.36 -2.85 8.82
CA ARG A 281 -18.74 -2.77 8.31
C ARG A 281 -18.96 -1.70 7.23
N PRO A 282 -18.47 -0.45 7.37
CA PRO A 282 -18.65 0.58 6.35
C PRO A 282 -17.85 0.34 5.06
N LEU A 283 -16.93 -0.63 5.05
CA LEU A 283 -16.00 -0.89 3.95
C LEU A 283 -16.38 -2.13 3.14
N VAL A 284 -17.47 -2.82 3.48
CA VAL A 284 -17.89 -4.08 2.86
C VAL A 284 -18.09 -3.89 1.35
N ASP A 285 -18.81 -2.85 0.97
CA ASP A 285 -19.17 -2.56 -0.43
C ASP A 285 -18.07 -1.84 -1.21
N ILE A 286 -16.97 -1.45 -0.56
CA ILE A 286 -15.85 -0.77 -1.21
C ILE A 286 -14.92 -1.81 -1.83
N ASP A 287 -15.08 -2.10 -3.11
CA ASP A 287 -14.11 -2.97 -3.79
C ASP A 287 -12.82 -2.19 -4.06
N ILE A 288 -11.75 -2.62 -3.40
CA ILE A 288 -10.41 -2.11 -3.69
C ILE A 288 -9.71 -3.01 -4.71
N SER A 289 -10.10 -4.30 -4.78
CA SER A 289 -9.34 -5.42 -5.35
C SER A 289 -9.35 -5.51 -6.86
N THR A 290 -10.24 -4.75 -7.51
CA THR A 290 -10.36 -4.71 -8.96
C THR A 290 -10.16 -3.29 -9.49
N CYS A 291 -9.38 -3.15 -10.56
CA CYS A 291 -9.29 -1.91 -11.32
C CYS A 291 -10.42 -1.74 -12.34
N LEU A 292 -11.11 -2.82 -12.68
CA LEU A 292 -12.27 -2.85 -13.57
C LEU A 292 -13.43 -3.55 -12.90
N GLU A 293 -14.64 -3.07 -13.13
CA GLU A 293 -15.84 -3.80 -12.73
C GLU A 293 -15.82 -5.23 -13.31
N PRO A 294 -16.31 -6.24 -12.56
CA PRO A 294 -16.24 -7.63 -12.99
C PRO A 294 -16.82 -7.88 -14.39
N GLU A 295 -17.92 -7.22 -14.74
CA GLU A 295 -18.55 -7.33 -16.07
C GLU A 295 -17.65 -6.76 -17.18
N THR A 296 -17.00 -5.61 -16.92
CA THR A 296 -16.07 -4.98 -17.86
C THR A 296 -14.83 -5.84 -18.03
N LYS A 297 -14.27 -6.37 -16.92
CA LYS A 297 -13.10 -7.26 -16.96
C LYS A 297 -13.38 -8.55 -17.73
N ASP A 298 -14.52 -9.19 -17.48
CA ASP A 298 -14.94 -10.40 -18.20
C ASP A 298 -15.16 -10.12 -19.69
N TRP A 299 -15.77 -8.98 -20.03
CA TRP A 299 -15.92 -8.55 -21.42
C TRP A 299 -14.56 -8.34 -22.11
N CYS A 300 -13.62 -7.67 -21.48
CA CYS A 300 -12.26 -7.48 -21.98
C CYS A 300 -11.56 -8.82 -22.20
N HIS A 301 -11.63 -9.72 -21.22
CA HIS A 301 -11.06 -11.07 -21.33
C HIS A 301 -11.64 -11.84 -22.52
N LYS A 302 -12.97 -11.88 -22.67
CA LYS A 302 -13.63 -12.55 -23.80
C LYS A 302 -13.22 -11.94 -25.13
N THR A 303 -13.05 -10.63 -25.19
CA THR A 303 -12.63 -9.91 -26.39
C THR A 303 -11.19 -10.27 -26.78
N LEU A 304 -10.27 -10.26 -25.80
CA LEU A 304 -8.89 -10.68 -26.00
C LEU A 304 -8.78 -12.14 -26.44
N LEU A 305 -9.56 -13.05 -25.85
CA LEU A 305 -9.61 -14.47 -26.25
C LEU A 305 -10.07 -14.63 -27.71
N LYS A 306 -11.13 -13.92 -28.12
CA LYS A 306 -11.60 -13.95 -29.52
C LYS A 306 -10.55 -13.45 -30.52
N MET A 307 -9.67 -12.55 -30.08
CA MET A 307 -8.58 -11.99 -30.87
C MET A 307 -7.29 -12.84 -30.82
N GLY A 308 -7.28 -13.97 -30.10
CA GLY A 308 -6.12 -14.87 -30.00
C GLY A 308 -5.05 -14.41 -28.99
N TYR A 309 -5.41 -13.58 -28.02
CA TYR A 309 -4.52 -13.12 -26.94
C TYR A 309 -4.65 -13.99 -25.67
N ASP A 310 -4.85 -15.31 -25.80
CA ASP A 310 -5.02 -16.24 -24.67
C ASP A 310 -3.89 -16.15 -23.64
N GLN A 311 -2.66 -15.92 -24.11
CA GLN A 311 -1.46 -15.82 -23.27
C GLN A 311 -1.42 -14.55 -22.40
N VAL A 312 -2.10 -13.48 -22.84
CA VAL A 312 -2.25 -12.23 -22.07
C VAL A 312 -3.31 -12.42 -20.99
N VAL A 313 -4.39 -13.14 -21.31
CA VAL A 313 -5.53 -13.38 -20.41
C VAL A 313 -5.23 -14.45 -19.34
N LEU A 314 -4.51 -15.51 -19.70
CA LEU A 314 -4.25 -16.64 -18.78
C LEU A 314 -3.02 -16.42 -17.89
N GLY A 315 -2.32 -15.30 -18.08
CA GLY A 315 -0.94 -15.13 -17.63
C GLY A 315 -0.02 -16.17 -18.28
N SER A 316 1.29 -15.90 -18.31
CA SER A 316 2.29 -16.90 -18.71
C SER A 316 2.37 -18.02 -17.66
N ARG A 317 1.37 -18.92 -17.64
CA ARG A 317 1.22 -20.02 -16.68
C ARG A 317 2.11 -21.24 -16.98
N GLN A 318 3.02 -21.15 -17.95
CA GLN A 318 3.86 -22.28 -18.39
C GLN A 318 5.30 -21.87 -18.72
N ASP A 319 6.04 -21.30 -17.75
CA ASP A 319 7.50 -21.41 -17.78
C ASP A 319 7.95 -22.12 -16.50
N PRO A 320 8.42 -23.39 -16.55
CA PRO A 320 8.89 -24.13 -15.39
C PRO A 320 10.18 -23.55 -14.78
N ASP A 321 10.80 -22.54 -15.41
CA ASP A 321 12.06 -21.91 -14.96
C ASP A 321 11.84 -20.66 -14.07
N LYS A 322 10.65 -20.49 -13.50
CA LYS A 322 10.20 -19.31 -12.69
C LYS A 322 10.95 -19.06 -11.36
N LEU A 323 11.91 -19.90 -10.99
CA LEU A 323 12.76 -19.65 -9.80
C LEU A 323 13.78 -18.51 -9.99
N ARG A 324 13.76 -17.81 -11.13
CA ARG A 324 14.56 -16.59 -11.35
C ARG A 324 13.64 -15.36 -11.42
N PRO A 325 13.63 -14.50 -10.38
CA PRO A 325 12.89 -13.22 -10.37
C PRO A 325 13.39 -12.17 -11.39
N PHE A 326 14.28 -12.55 -12.31
CA PHE A 326 15.14 -11.64 -13.06
C PHE A 326 15.37 -12.10 -14.51
N LYS A 327 14.33 -12.50 -15.24
CA LYS A 327 14.41 -12.32 -16.70
C LYS A 327 14.02 -10.86 -16.96
N PRO A 328 14.90 -10.04 -17.57
CA PRO A 328 14.44 -8.77 -18.13
C PRO A 328 13.33 -9.09 -19.14
N TYR A 329 12.36 -8.19 -19.34
CA TYR A 329 11.44 -8.24 -20.49
C TYR A 329 12.26 -8.29 -21.79
N THR A 330 12.71 -9.49 -22.15
CA THR A 330 13.59 -9.77 -23.29
C THR A 330 12.81 -10.45 -24.39
N GLY A 331 11.50 -10.63 -24.20
CA GLY A 331 10.59 -11.01 -25.25
C GLY A 331 10.05 -9.78 -25.97
N VAL A 332 10.75 -9.25 -26.97
CA VAL A 332 10.15 -8.42 -28.03
C VAL A 332 8.79 -8.99 -28.52
N PRO A 333 8.58 -10.33 -28.59
CA PRO A 333 7.28 -10.90 -28.92
C PRO A 333 6.18 -10.63 -27.87
N THR A 334 6.51 -10.54 -26.58
CA THR A 334 5.54 -10.34 -25.50
C THR A 334 5.07 -8.89 -25.46
N ALA A 335 6.00 -7.93 -25.53
CA ALA A 335 5.67 -6.50 -25.56
C ALA A 335 4.84 -6.13 -26.80
N LYS A 336 5.20 -6.63 -28.01
CA LYS A 336 4.39 -6.41 -29.22
C LYS A 336 2.98 -6.99 -29.11
N ARG A 337 2.82 -8.15 -28.46
CA ARG A 337 1.51 -8.76 -28.24
C ARG A 337 0.68 -7.96 -27.22
N GLN A 338 1.29 -7.50 -26.14
CA GLN A 338 0.63 -6.65 -25.15
C GLN A 338 0.20 -5.30 -25.74
N LEU A 339 1.06 -4.66 -26.54
CA LEU A 339 0.71 -3.46 -27.29
C LEU A 339 -0.46 -3.73 -28.25
N GLY A 340 -0.42 -4.83 -29.01
CA GLY A 340 -1.52 -5.21 -29.89
C GLY A 340 -2.83 -5.47 -29.14
N ALA A 341 -2.77 -6.12 -27.98
CA ALA A 341 -3.93 -6.34 -27.11
C ALA A 341 -4.51 -4.99 -26.61
N LEU A 342 -3.66 -4.08 -26.13
CA LEU A 342 -4.05 -2.75 -25.66
C LEU A 342 -4.72 -1.95 -26.77
N LEU A 343 -4.08 -1.84 -27.94
CA LEU A 343 -4.60 -1.08 -29.07
C LEU A 343 -5.92 -1.67 -29.60
N ASN A 344 -6.08 -2.99 -29.60
CA ASN A 344 -7.32 -3.62 -30.03
C ASN A 344 -8.50 -3.38 -29.09
N ILE A 345 -8.28 -3.43 -27.76
CA ILE A 345 -9.32 -3.06 -26.79
C ILE A 345 -9.70 -1.58 -26.99
N LYS A 346 -8.70 -0.69 -27.08
CA LYS A 346 -8.89 0.75 -27.31
C LYS A 346 -9.69 1.03 -28.60
N HIS A 347 -9.34 0.40 -29.72
CA HIS A 347 -10.06 0.56 -30.98
C HIS A 347 -11.51 0.05 -30.90
N TYR A 348 -11.74 -1.04 -30.18
CA TYR A 348 -13.09 -1.58 -29.99
C TYR A 348 -13.95 -0.62 -29.13
N LEU A 349 -13.39 -0.12 -28.02
CA LEU A 349 -14.09 0.81 -27.12
C LEU A 349 -14.35 2.19 -27.76
N SER A 350 -13.38 2.72 -28.50
CA SER A 350 -13.53 3.97 -29.26
C SER A 350 -14.49 3.83 -30.45
N GLY A 351 -14.92 2.59 -30.76
CA GLY A 351 -15.92 2.32 -31.76
C GLY A 351 -15.40 2.38 -33.18
N GLN A 352 -14.09 2.25 -33.37
CA GLN A 352 -13.45 2.07 -34.68
C GLN A 352 -13.60 0.63 -35.20
N ILE A 353 -14.23 -0.25 -34.41
CA ILE A 353 -14.76 -1.57 -34.76
C ILE A 353 -16.25 -1.57 -34.31
N GLU A 354 -17.22 -1.84 -35.19
CA GLU A 354 -18.68 -1.75 -34.91
C GLU A 354 -19.40 -3.11 -35.01
N PRO A 355 -20.59 -3.37 -34.39
CA PRO A 355 -21.48 -2.49 -33.59
C PRO A 355 -22.27 -3.18 -32.43
N GLU A 356 -22.05 -2.87 -31.15
CA GLU A 356 -23.13 -2.94 -30.11
C GLU A 356 -22.96 -1.77 -29.12
N LYS A 357 -23.30 -0.56 -29.61
CA LYS A 357 -22.83 0.73 -29.08
C LYS A 357 -23.74 1.46 -28.06
N LYS A 358 -24.74 0.83 -27.44
CA LYS A 358 -25.63 1.56 -26.49
C LYS A 358 -25.67 1.05 -25.05
N SER A 359 -25.43 -0.24 -24.82
CA SER A 359 -25.48 -0.80 -23.47
C SER A 359 -24.18 -0.57 -22.68
N LEU A 360 -23.02 -0.65 -23.33
CA LEU A 360 -21.69 -0.49 -22.71
C LEU A 360 -21.39 0.94 -22.24
N ARG A 361 -21.66 1.97 -23.06
CA ARG A 361 -21.45 3.38 -22.64
C ARG A 361 -22.32 3.77 -21.43
N TRP A 362 -23.47 3.12 -21.26
CA TRP A 362 -24.38 3.37 -20.14
C TRP A 362 -23.98 2.60 -18.86
N ALA A 363 -23.39 1.41 -18.99
CA ALA A 363 -22.82 0.67 -17.87
C ALA A 363 -21.51 1.34 -17.36
N ILE A 364 -20.62 1.70 -18.28
CA ILE A 364 -19.33 2.34 -17.99
C ILE A 364 -19.50 3.72 -17.34
N SER A 365 -20.52 4.51 -17.75
CA SER A 365 -20.85 5.81 -17.14
C SER A 365 -21.29 5.72 -15.67
N ARG A 366 -21.74 4.56 -15.19
CA ARG A 366 -22.07 4.36 -13.76
C ARG A 366 -20.90 3.84 -12.95
N ALA A 367 -19.96 3.16 -13.59
CA ALA A 367 -18.79 2.53 -12.98
C ALA A 367 -17.71 3.51 -12.51
N THR A 368 -17.79 4.79 -12.90
CA THR A 368 -16.73 5.80 -12.66
C THR A 368 -17.13 6.91 -11.68
N ILE A 369 -18.24 6.76 -10.94
CA ILE A 369 -18.61 7.69 -9.87
C ILE A 369 -18.61 6.94 -8.55
N GLY A 370 -17.47 6.99 -7.87
CA GLY A 370 -17.25 6.50 -6.50
C GLY A 370 -16.02 7.14 -5.91
#